data_AF-A0AAE8INZ2-F1
#
_entry.id   AF-A0AAE8INZ2-F1
#
_cell.length_a   1.000
_cell.length_b   1.000
_cell.length_c   1.000
_cell.angle_alpha   90.00
_cell.angle_beta   90.00
_cell.angle_gamma   90.00
#
_symmetry.space_group_name_H-M   'P 1'
#
loop_
_entity.id
_entity.type
_entity.pdbx_description
1 polymer ?
#
loop_
_entity_poly.entity_id
_entity_poly.type
_entity_poly.pdbx_seq_one_letter_code
_entity_poly.pdbx_strand_id
1 'polypeptide(L)'
;MNYVCYLGSGQRLDLTNQGSHTIITLSQSGPGQQQQSTNRYLTGTWTAQPTVMQAGGITVITVFSATKTTQIRVQGQMATLCEQPLNLQGAQSLPLEQTATESPEPMSPLEPLPPLKMGNMEMKMKPMEMRLGNMEMRINDLPQSVQQQPTSAANSAADNKPKRFCGQCGQAITAGDRFCTQCGQPLSS
;
A
#
# COMPACT_ATOMS: atom_id res chain seq x y z
N MET A 1 16.90 -8.50 0.15
CA MET A 1 16.20 -9.73 0.58
C MET A 1 14.97 -9.33 1.38
N ASN A 2 13.82 -9.95 1.17
CA ASN A 2 12.58 -9.67 1.90
C ASN A 2 12.02 -10.98 2.48
N TYR A 3 11.57 -10.93 3.72
CA TYR A 3 10.88 -12.03 4.39
C TYR A 3 9.63 -11.53 5.08
N VAL A 4 8.63 -12.39 5.19
CA VAL A 4 7.36 -12.14 5.85
C VAL A 4 7.15 -13.19 6.92
N CYS A 5 6.62 -12.77 8.06
CA CYS A 5 6.27 -13.64 9.17
C CYS A 5 4.92 -13.19 9.73
N TYR A 6 4.03 -14.15 10.00
CA TYR A 6 2.74 -13.88 10.62
C TYR A 6 2.84 -14.14 12.13
N LEU A 7 2.61 -13.11 12.95
CA LEU A 7 2.78 -13.18 14.42
C LEU A 7 1.52 -13.67 15.16
N GLY A 8 0.45 -13.98 14.42
CA GLY A 8 -0.89 -14.26 14.95
C GLY A 8 -1.76 -13.00 15.03
N SER A 9 -3.04 -13.15 15.40
CA SER A 9 -4.00 -12.05 15.64
C SER A 9 -4.15 -10.99 14.52
N GLY A 10 -3.85 -11.35 13.27
CA GLY A 10 -3.89 -10.41 12.14
C GLY A 10 -2.67 -9.47 12.07
N GLN A 11 -1.62 -9.75 12.83
CA GLN A 11 -0.36 -9.02 12.77
C GLN A 11 0.62 -9.69 11.79
N ARG A 12 1.17 -8.88 10.88
CA ARG A 12 2.17 -9.27 9.88
C ARG A 12 3.45 -8.47 10.10
N LEU A 13 4.57 -9.18 10.03
CA LEU A 13 5.93 -8.67 10.16
C LEU A 13 6.64 -8.84 8.82
N ASP A 14 7.00 -7.73 8.18
CA ASP A 14 7.82 -7.69 6.97
C ASP A 14 9.25 -7.28 7.34
N LEU A 15 10.22 -8.09 6.93
CA LEU A 15 11.64 -7.94 7.20
C LEU A 15 12.37 -7.75 5.88
N THR A 16 12.91 -6.56 5.64
CA THR A 16 13.67 -6.27 4.42
C THR A 16 15.08 -5.84 4.74
N ASN A 17 16.06 -6.47 4.08
CA ASN A 17 17.43 -5.97 4.05
C ASN A 17 17.65 -5.14 2.77
N GLN A 18 17.90 -3.85 2.95
CA GLN A 18 18.23 -2.88 1.89
C GLN A 18 19.64 -2.34 2.14
N GLY A 19 20.62 -2.88 1.42
CA GLY A 19 22.03 -2.56 1.64
C GLY A 19 22.48 -2.92 3.05
N SER A 20 22.90 -1.93 3.84
CA SER A 20 23.31 -2.10 5.24
C SER A 20 22.18 -1.93 6.27
N HIS A 21 20.96 -1.65 5.82
CA HIS A 21 19.82 -1.38 6.71
C HIS A 21 18.85 -2.56 6.74
N THR A 22 18.47 -2.97 7.95
CA THR A 22 17.29 -3.79 8.19
C THR A 22 16.09 -2.88 8.39
N ILE A 23 15.07 -3.07 7.57
CA ILE A 23 13.78 -2.41 7.66
C ILE A 23 12.78 -3.42 8.16
N ILE A 24 12.07 -3.04 9.22
CA ILE A 24 11.05 -3.85 9.87
C ILE A 24 9.75 -3.10 9.73
N THR A 25 8.78 -3.70 9.04
CA THR A 25 7.44 -3.15 8.90
C THR A 25 6.49 -4.07 9.64
N LEU A 26 5.78 -3.53 10.62
CA LEU A 26 4.72 -4.23 11.33
C LEU A 26 3.40 -3.69 10.81
N SER A 27 2.52 -4.57 10.38
CA SER A 27 1.17 -4.25 9.95
C SER A 27 0.17 -5.04 10.79
N GLN A 28 -0.97 -4.41 11.08
CA GLN A 28 -2.07 -5.05 11.78
C GLN A 28 -3.35 -4.82 11.00
N SER A 29 -4.00 -5.92 10.63
CA SER A 29 -5.27 -5.92 9.91
C SER A 29 -6.40 -6.32 10.85
N GLY A 30 -7.37 -5.43 11.06
CA GLY A 30 -8.62 -5.72 11.74
C GLY A 30 -9.81 -5.06 11.02
N PRO A 31 -11.06 -5.36 11.39
CA PRO A 31 -12.24 -4.74 10.78
C PRO A 31 -12.17 -3.21 10.88
N GLY A 32 -12.06 -2.54 9.72
CA GLY A 32 -12.05 -1.07 9.63
C GLY A 32 -10.74 -0.39 10.05
N GLN A 33 -9.68 -1.12 10.44
CA GLN A 33 -8.39 -0.52 10.78
C GLN A 33 -7.21 -1.31 10.19
N GLN A 34 -6.40 -0.62 9.39
CA GLN A 34 -5.06 -1.07 8.99
C GLN A 34 -4.05 -0.09 9.54
N GLN A 35 -3.35 -0.49 10.60
CA GLN A 35 -2.27 0.29 11.18
C GLN A 35 -0.94 -0.32 10.74
N GLN A 36 0.01 0.54 10.38
CA GLN A 36 1.35 0.14 9.99
C GLN A 36 2.38 1.00 10.72
N SER A 37 3.46 0.37 11.13
CA SER A 37 4.66 1.02 11.65
C SER A 37 5.88 0.51 10.90
N THR A 38 6.90 1.35 10.71
CA THR A 38 8.13 0.96 10.02
C THR A 38 9.33 1.50 10.77
N ASN A 39 10.23 0.61 11.13
CA ASN A 39 11.47 0.92 11.83
C ASN A 39 12.66 0.54 10.95
N ARG A 40 13.73 1.34 10.99
CA ARG A 40 14.95 1.10 10.22
C ARG A 40 16.16 1.09 11.15
N TYR A 41 16.98 0.06 11.02
CA TYR A 41 18.18 -0.12 11.82
C TYR A 41 19.40 -0.39 10.94
N LEU A 42 20.55 0.15 11.34
CA LEU A 42 21.83 -0.16 10.72
C LEU A 42 22.35 -1.48 11.29
N THR A 43 22.13 -2.59 10.57
CA THR A 43 22.53 -3.95 11.00
C THR A 43 23.60 -4.56 10.12
N GLY A 44 23.90 -3.94 8.98
CA GLY A 44 24.76 -4.51 7.93
C GLY A 44 23.99 -5.41 6.95
N THR A 45 24.72 -5.88 5.95
CA THR A 45 24.22 -6.83 4.93
C THR A 45 24.02 -8.20 5.56
N TRP A 46 22.87 -8.82 5.30
CA TRP A 46 22.59 -10.16 5.80
C TRP A 46 23.45 -11.22 5.11
N THR A 47 24.00 -12.14 5.89
CA THR A 47 24.79 -13.28 5.41
C THR A 47 24.04 -14.60 5.49
N ALA A 48 22.94 -14.64 6.26
CA ALA A 48 22.05 -15.79 6.37
C ALA A 48 20.59 -15.32 6.54
N GLN A 49 19.64 -16.26 6.41
CA GLN A 49 18.22 -16.00 6.66
C GLN A 49 18.01 -15.59 8.13
N PRO A 50 17.22 -14.53 8.41
CA PRO A 50 16.90 -14.15 9.78
C PRO A 50 15.97 -15.17 10.45
N THR A 51 16.08 -15.31 11.76
CA THR A 51 15.20 -16.19 12.56
C THR A 51 14.24 -15.35 13.37
N VAL A 52 12.97 -15.75 13.41
CA VAL A 52 11.94 -15.12 14.26
C VAL A 52 11.55 -16.13 15.34
N MET A 53 11.60 -15.71 16.58
CA MET A 53 11.27 -16.52 17.75
C MET A 53 10.26 -15.78 18.62
N GLN A 54 9.36 -16.51 19.27
CA GLN A 54 8.38 -15.95 20.21
C GLN A 54 8.56 -16.57 21.58
N ALA A 55 8.71 -15.72 22.60
CA ALA A 55 8.91 -16.11 23.99
C ALA A 55 8.02 -15.24 24.88
N GLY A 56 7.16 -15.80 25.72
CA GLY A 56 6.40 -15.03 26.72
C GLY A 56 5.63 -13.80 26.19
N GLY A 57 5.10 -13.87 24.96
CA GLY A 57 4.35 -12.77 24.33
C GLY A 57 5.21 -11.70 23.62
N ILE A 58 6.53 -11.86 23.62
CA ILE A 58 7.45 -11.00 22.85
C ILE A 58 7.95 -11.76 21.62
N THR A 59 8.07 -11.06 20.51
CA THR A 59 8.69 -11.60 19.30
C THR A 59 10.11 -11.07 19.22
N VAL A 60 11.07 -11.93 18.91
CA VAL A 60 12.49 -11.60 18.80
C VAL A 60 12.97 -12.03 17.42
N ILE A 61 13.53 -11.08 16.69
CA ILE A 61 14.11 -11.28 15.38
C ILE A 61 15.62 -11.31 15.54
N THR A 62 16.25 -12.38 15.07
CA THR A 62 17.70 -12.51 15.02
C THR A 62 18.15 -12.33 13.59
N VAL A 63 18.96 -11.29 13.35
CA VAL A 63 19.56 -11.02 12.04
C VAL A 63 21.05 -11.38 12.08
N PHE A 64 21.49 -12.14 11.08
CA PHE A 64 22.87 -12.55 10.91
C PHE A 64 23.51 -11.69 9.82
N SER A 65 24.45 -10.84 10.21
CA SER A 65 25.20 -10.00 9.29
C SER A 65 26.68 -10.38 9.29
N ALA A 66 27.43 -9.89 8.30
CA ALA A 66 28.86 -10.14 8.19
C ALA A 66 29.67 -9.60 9.38
N THR A 67 29.19 -8.56 10.05
CA THR A 67 29.90 -7.90 11.15
C THR A 67 29.49 -8.40 12.52
N LYS A 68 28.19 -8.65 12.74
CA LYS A 68 27.65 -9.15 14.00
C LYS A 68 26.26 -9.76 13.85
N THR A 69 25.90 -10.65 14.76
CA THR A 69 24.52 -11.08 14.97
C THR A 69 23.80 -10.04 15.84
N THR A 70 22.66 -9.53 15.38
CA THR A 70 21.87 -8.54 16.13
C THR A 70 20.50 -9.11 16.45
N GLN A 71 20.02 -8.89 17.67
CA GLN A 71 18.66 -9.24 18.07
C GLN A 71 17.80 -7.98 18.13
N ILE A 72 16.55 -8.11 17.70
CA ILE A 72 15.58 -7.02 17.66
C ILE A 72 14.30 -7.55 18.29
N ARG A 73 13.84 -6.92 19.36
CA ARG A 73 12.60 -7.28 20.04
C ARG A 73 11.45 -6.50 19.44
N VAL A 74 10.34 -7.18 19.23
CA VAL A 74 9.06 -6.64 18.78
C VAL A 74 8.04 -6.80 19.90
N GLN A 75 7.41 -5.69 20.27
CA GLN A 75 6.31 -5.64 21.22
C GLN A 75 5.23 -4.70 20.70
N GLY A 76 4.04 -5.24 20.41
CA GLY A 76 2.97 -4.48 19.76
C GLY A 76 3.41 -3.97 18.39
N GLN A 77 3.32 -2.65 18.17
CA GLN A 77 3.71 -1.96 16.93
C GLN A 77 5.12 -1.36 16.97
N MET A 78 5.95 -1.74 17.94
CA MET A 78 7.31 -1.21 18.06
C MET A 78 8.32 -2.35 17.92
N ALA A 79 9.37 -2.08 17.15
CA ALA A 79 10.59 -2.86 17.16
C ALA A 79 11.65 -2.06 17.94
N THR A 80 12.55 -2.74 18.64
CA THR A 80 13.66 -2.13 19.38
C THR A 80 14.87 -3.03 19.28
N LEU A 81 16.02 -2.44 18.94
CA LEU A 81 17.28 -3.16 18.90
C LEU A 81 17.68 -3.59 20.33
N CYS A 82 18.10 -4.84 20.50
CA CYS A 82 18.60 -5.33 21.78
C CYS A 82 20.11 -5.05 21.86
N GLU A 83 20.55 -4.37 22.93
CA GLU A 83 21.97 -4.16 23.21
C GLU A 83 22.65 -5.44 23.75
N GLN A 84 21.86 -6.29 24.41
CA GLN A 84 22.30 -7.54 25.01
C GLN A 84 21.52 -8.72 24.41
N PRO A 85 22.14 -9.90 24.25
CA PRO A 85 21.44 -11.08 23.78
C PRO A 85 20.38 -11.49 24.80
N LEU A 86 19.15 -11.66 24.32
CA LEU A 86 18.04 -12.12 25.13
C LEU A 86 18.11 -13.64 25.30
N ASN A 87 17.74 -14.11 26.50
CA ASN A 87 17.56 -15.53 26.73
C ASN A 87 16.25 -15.97 26.07
N LEU A 88 16.35 -16.88 25.10
CA LEU A 88 15.23 -17.42 24.32
C LEU A 88 14.94 -18.89 24.68
N GLN A 89 15.29 -19.33 25.89
CA GLN A 89 14.98 -20.68 26.35
C GLN A 89 13.46 -20.90 26.38
N GLY A 90 13.00 -21.96 25.70
CA GLY A 90 11.57 -22.25 25.55
C GLY A 90 10.83 -21.39 24.53
N ALA A 91 11.55 -20.59 23.73
CA ALA A 91 10.94 -19.81 22.66
C ALA A 91 10.53 -20.71 21.47
N GLN A 92 9.38 -20.41 20.86
CA GLN A 92 8.89 -21.07 19.67
C GLN A 92 9.42 -20.36 18.42
N SER A 93 9.95 -21.10 17.43
CA SER A 93 10.31 -20.51 16.14
C SER A 93 9.07 -20.25 15.30
N LEU A 94 9.02 -19.08 14.66
CA LEU A 94 8.00 -18.75 13.68
C LEU A 94 8.57 -18.95 12.27
N PRO A 95 7.77 -19.52 11.34
CA PRO A 95 8.19 -19.67 9.96
C PRO A 95 8.31 -18.29 9.30
N LEU A 96 9.39 -18.09 8.56
CA LEU A 96 9.54 -16.95 7.66
C LEU A 96 9.32 -17.43 6.23
N GLU A 97 8.42 -16.76 5.53
CA GLU A 97 8.28 -16.88 4.08
C GLU A 97 9.19 -15.86 3.41
N GLN A 98 10.10 -16.32 2.56
CA GLN A 98 10.87 -15.41 1.73
C GLN A 98 9.98 -14.91 0.61
N THR A 99 9.65 -13.62 0.62
CA THR A 99 9.03 -13.00 -0.55
C THR A 99 10.14 -12.87 -1.57
N ALA A 100 10.23 -13.84 -2.49
CA ALA A 100 11.01 -13.65 -3.69
C ALA A 100 10.56 -12.32 -4.30
N THR A 101 11.53 -11.52 -4.74
CA THR A 101 11.25 -10.38 -5.60
C THR A 101 10.86 -10.93 -6.97
N GLU A 102 9.79 -11.72 -7.04
CA GLU A 102 9.09 -11.94 -8.28
C GLU A 102 8.51 -10.57 -8.62
N SER A 103 9.24 -9.84 -9.46
CA SER A 103 8.60 -8.91 -10.38
C SER A 103 7.39 -9.68 -10.92
N PRO A 104 6.15 -9.20 -10.77
CA PRO A 104 5.07 -9.81 -11.51
C PRO A 104 5.54 -9.82 -12.96
N GLU A 105 5.79 -11.01 -13.51
CA GLU A 105 6.02 -11.13 -14.93
C GLU A 105 4.84 -10.39 -15.57
N PRO A 106 5.07 -9.43 -16.48
CA PRO A 106 3.98 -8.72 -17.11
C PRO A 106 3.08 -9.80 -17.69
N MET A 107 1.87 -9.94 -17.13
CA MET A 107 0.94 -10.96 -17.56
C MET A 107 0.84 -10.81 -19.07
N SER A 108 1.31 -11.83 -19.80
CA SER A 108 1.19 -11.87 -21.25
C SER A 108 -0.26 -11.53 -21.58
N PRO A 109 -0.54 -10.60 -22.50
CA PRO A 109 -1.90 -10.29 -22.90
C PRO A 109 -2.60 -11.60 -23.23
N LEU A 110 -3.61 -11.97 -22.45
CA LEU A 110 -4.44 -13.13 -22.73
C LEU A 110 -4.93 -12.98 -24.17
N GLU A 111 -4.54 -13.92 -25.03
CA GLU A 111 -5.09 -13.97 -26.38
C GLU A 111 -6.62 -14.03 -26.26
N PRO A 112 -7.35 -13.19 -26.99
CA PRO A 112 -8.79 -13.13 -26.87
C PRO A 112 -9.37 -14.51 -27.16
N LEU A 113 -10.09 -15.05 -26.18
CA LEU A 113 -10.83 -16.31 -26.32
C LEU A 113 -11.64 -16.26 -27.63
N PRO A 114 -11.63 -17.33 -28.44
CA PRO A 114 -12.48 -17.38 -29.61
C PRO A 114 -13.95 -17.24 -29.17
N PRO A 115 -14.78 -16.51 -29.92
CA PRO A 115 -16.16 -16.30 -29.54
C PRO A 115 -16.87 -17.65 -29.46
N LEU A 116 -17.45 -17.93 -28.29
CA LEU A 116 -18.42 -19.00 -28.10
C LEU A 116 -19.49 -18.82 -29.19
N LYS A 117 -19.54 -19.75 -30.15
CA LYS A 117 -20.57 -19.78 -31.18
C LYS A 117 -21.89 -20.10 -30.50
N MET A 118 -22.65 -19.06 -30.19
CA MET A 118 -24.05 -19.15 -29.80
C MET A 118 -24.82 -19.71 -31.01
N GLY A 119 -25.30 -20.94 -30.89
CA GLY A 119 -26.17 -21.53 -31.88
C GLY A 119 -27.44 -20.70 -32.05
N ASN A 120 -27.75 -20.36 -33.31
CA ASN A 120 -29.08 -20.04 -33.83
C ASN A 120 -29.82 -18.84 -33.20
N MET A 121 -29.14 -17.77 -32.80
CA MET A 121 -29.83 -16.55 -32.33
C MET A 121 -29.80 -15.45 -33.39
N GLU A 122 -30.86 -15.40 -34.22
CA GLU A 122 -31.13 -14.29 -35.13
C GLU A 122 -31.64 -13.08 -34.35
N MET A 123 -30.83 -12.02 -34.28
CA MET A 123 -31.24 -10.71 -33.76
C MET A 123 -31.60 -9.80 -34.94
N LYS A 124 -32.90 -9.57 -35.16
CA LYS A 124 -33.37 -8.61 -36.18
C LYS A 124 -33.29 -7.19 -35.61
N MET A 125 -32.47 -6.35 -36.24
CA MET A 125 -32.33 -4.93 -35.89
C MET A 125 -33.62 -4.14 -36.22
N LYS A 126 -34.39 -3.78 -35.19
CA LYS A 126 -35.31 -2.62 -35.04
C LYS A 126 -36.02 -2.74 -33.67
N PRO A 127 -36.35 -1.61 -33.02
CA PRO A 127 -35.84 -1.19 -31.70
C PRO A 127 -36.07 -2.18 -30.54
N MET A 128 -35.10 -2.23 -29.62
CA MET A 128 -34.98 -3.18 -28.50
C MET A 128 -36.21 -3.27 -27.60
N GLU A 129 -36.87 -4.43 -27.57
CA GLU A 129 -37.79 -4.85 -26.51
C GLU A 129 -37.12 -5.96 -25.68
N MET A 130 -36.97 -5.76 -24.36
CA MET A 130 -36.51 -6.79 -23.43
C MET A 130 -37.71 -7.40 -22.70
N ARG A 131 -37.97 -8.70 -22.88
CA ARG A 131 -39.04 -9.45 -22.19
C ARG A 131 -38.44 -10.48 -21.25
N LEU A 132 -38.65 -10.33 -19.94
CA LEU A 132 -38.37 -11.37 -18.94
C LEU A 132 -39.71 -11.92 -18.43
N GLY A 133 -40.26 -12.90 -19.15
CA GLY A 133 -41.57 -13.49 -18.85
C GLY A 133 -42.75 -12.53 -19.08
N ASN A 134 -43.58 -12.38 -18.06
CA ASN A 134 -44.86 -11.65 -18.04
C ASN A 134 -44.75 -10.20 -17.53
N MET A 135 -43.55 -9.64 -17.37
CA MET A 135 -43.34 -8.21 -17.07
C MET A 135 -42.77 -7.49 -18.29
N GLU A 136 -43.51 -6.49 -18.82
CA GLU A 136 -43.00 -5.52 -19.79
C GLU A 136 -42.58 -4.22 -19.07
N MET A 137 -41.46 -3.62 -19.47
CA MET A 137 -41.07 -2.26 -19.10
C MET A 137 -40.98 -1.42 -20.37
N ARG A 138 -41.88 -0.43 -20.52
CA ARG A 138 -41.86 0.56 -21.61
C ARG A 138 -41.25 1.85 -21.08
N ILE A 139 -40.03 2.18 -21.50
CA ILE A 139 -39.44 3.52 -21.29
C ILE A 139 -39.89 4.38 -22.45
N ASN A 140 -40.99 5.10 -22.25
CA ASN A 140 -41.43 6.14 -23.17
C ASN A 140 -42.18 7.20 -22.37
N ASP A 141 -41.47 8.01 -21.60
CA ASP A 141 -41.93 9.31 -21.11
C ASP A 141 -40.77 10.04 -20.38
N LEU A 142 -40.06 10.90 -21.10
CA LEU A 142 -39.35 12.03 -20.49
C LEU A 142 -40.00 13.31 -21.01
N PRO A 143 -40.81 14.00 -20.19
CA PRO A 143 -40.97 15.42 -20.31
C PRO A 143 -39.88 16.17 -19.52
N GLN A 144 -39.36 17.17 -20.20
CA GLN A 144 -38.44 18.20 -19.75
C GLN A 144 -38.85 18.83 -18.41
N SER A 145 -37.86 19.14 -17.58
CA SER A 145 -37.85 20.45 -16.92
C SER A 145 -36.46 21.07 -17.06
N VAL A 146 -36.46 22.11 -17.89
CA VAL A 146 -35.39 23.06 -18.14
C VAL A 146 -35.53 24.16 -17.09
N GLN A 147 -34.41 24.87 -16.84
CA GLN A 147 -34.28 26.16 -16.15
C GLN A 147 -34.05 26.00 -14.62
N GLN A 148 -32.99 26.54 -14.02
CA GLN A 148 -32.39 27.85 -14.27
C GLN A 148 -30.86 27.88 -14.07
N GLN A 149 -30.21 28.54 -15.02
CA GLN A 149 -28.84 29.09 -15.03
C GLN A 149 -28.86 30.46 -14.29
N PRO A 150 -27.90 31.39 -14.47
CA PRO A 150 -26.44 31.42 -14.23
C PRO A 150 -26.07 32.47 -13.14
N THR A 151 -24.87 32.38 -12.52
CA THR A 151 -24.14 33.61 -12.13
C THR A 151 -22.63 33.44 -12.27
N SER A 152 -22.11 34.07 -13.33
CA SER A 152 -20.97 35.02 -13.34
C SER A 152 -19.70 34.61 -12.56
N ALA A 153 -18.60 34.22 -13.19
CA ALA A 153 -17.68 35.05 -14.00
C ALA A 153 -17.16 36.30 -13.27
N ALA A 154 -15.94 36.19 -12.72
CA ALA A 154 -14.92 37.24 -12.47
C ALA A 154 -13.85 36.60 -11.53
N ASN A 155 -12.55 36.52 -11.79
CA ASN A 155 -11.67 37.25 -12.69
C ASN A 155 -10.49 36.35 -13.07
N SER A 156 -10.29 36.16 -14.38
CA SER A 156 -8.94 36.02 -14.93
C SER A 156 -8.35 37.41 -15.01
N ALA A 157 -7.46 37.74 -14.08
CA ALA A 157 -6.57 38.88 -14.19
C ALA A 157 -5.23 38.49 -13.56
N ALA A 158 -4.23 38.41 -14.44
CA ALA A 158 -2.81 38.63 -14.20
C ALA A 158 -2.26 38.28 -12.80
N ASP A 159 -1.57 37.15 -12.70
CA ASP A 159 -0.26 37.14 -12.05
C ASP A 159 0.49 35.89 -12.52
N ASN A 160 1.34 36.03 -13.53
CA ASN A 160 2.32 35.01 -13.91
C ASN A 160 3.42 34.98 -12.84
N LYS A 161 3.04 34.61 -11.62
CA LYS A 161 4.00 34.24 -10.57
C LYS A 161 4.29 32.75 -10.71
N PRO A 162 5.57 32.35 -10.70
CA PRO A 162 5.91 30.94 -10.73
C PRO A 162 5.26 30.28 -9.51
N LYS A 163 4.30 29.39 -9.74
CA LYS A 163 3.74 28.52 -8.70
C LYS A 163 4.91 27.68 -8.20
N ARG A 164 5.42 28.00 -7.02
CA ARG A 164 6.48 27.23 -6.38
C ARG A 164 5.83 25.98 -5.78
N PHE A 165 6.52 24.86 -5.85
CA PHE A 165 6.09 23.60 -5.26
C PHE A 165 7.16 23.14 -4.27
N CYS A 166 6.75 22.49 -3.20
CA CYS A 166 7.67 21.89 -2.26
C CYS A 166 8.46 20.77 -2.93
N GLY A 167 9.80 20.82 -2.90
CA GLY A 167 10.65 19.77 -3.46
C GLY A 167 10.63 18.44 -2.69
N GLN A 168 10.03 18.42 -1.49
CA GLN A 168 9.93 17.22 -0.65
C GLN A 168 8.59 16.49 -0.79
N CYS A 169 7.47 17.21 -0.86
CA CYS A 169 6.13 16.59 -0.92
C CYS A 169 5.29 16.98 -2.14
N GLY A 170 5.77 17.91 -2.98
CA GLY A 170 5.06 18.35 -4.18
C GLY A 170 3.89 19.31 -3.93
N GLN A 171 3.61 19.68 -2.68
CA GLN A 171 2.52 20.60 -2.37
C GLN A 171 2.78 22.00 -2.93
N ALA A 172 1.73 22.65 -3.43
CA ALA A 172 1.78 24.05 -3.84
C ALA A 172 2.09 24.95 -2.63
N ILE A 173 3.05 25.85 -2.78
CA ILE A 173 3.50 26.77 -1.73
C ILE A 173 3.31 28.22 -2.18
N THR A 174 2.99 29.10 -1.23
CA THR A 174 2.74 30.51 -1.50
C THR A 174 4.06 31.29 -1.42
N ALA A 175 4.24 32.31 -2.26
CA ALA A 175 5.42 33.17 -2.20
C ALA A 175 5.42 33.97 -0.88
N GLY A 176 6.22 33.52 0.08
CA GLY A 176 6.31 34.06 1.45
C GLY A 176 6.37 33.00 2.54
N ASP A 177 5.99 31.75 2.22
CA ASP A 177 6.05 30.64 3.16
C ASP A 177 7.50 30.26 3.47
N ARG A 178 7.88 30.32 4.75
CA ARG A 178 9.20 29.85 5.24
C ARG A 178 9.26 28.34 5.42
N PHE A 179 8.11 27.69 5.57
CA PHE A 179 7.98 26.26 5.81
C PHE A 179 6.79 25.72 5.02
N CYS A 180 6.89 24.48 4.55
CA CYS A 180 5.76 23.81 3.93
C CYS A 180 4.69 23.49 4.98
N THR A 181 3.45 23.89 4.72
CA THR A 181 2.29 23.62 5.59
C THR A 181 1.93 22.13 5.68
N GLN A 182 2.40 21.32 4.73
CA GLN A 182 2.06 19.90 4.64
C GLN A 182 3.14 19.00 5.23
N CYS A 183 4.42 19.24 4.94
CA CYS A 183 5.53 18.40 5.42
C CYS A 183 6.45 19.08 6.45
N GLY A 184 6.25 20.37 6.75
CA GLY A 184 7.03 21.13 7.75
C GLY A 184 8.45 21.51 7.31
N GLN A 185 8.87 21.16 6.09
CA GLN A 185 10.24 21.38 5.65
C GLN A 185 10.48 22.87 5.33
N PRO A 186 11.62 23.46 5.75
CA PRO A 186 11.94 24.86 5.45
C PRO A 186 12.11 25.07 3.94
N LEU A 187 11.33 26.01 3.42
CA LEU A 187 11.40 26.43 2.03
C LEU A 187 12.51 27.48 1.94
N SER A 188 13.72 27.03 1.59
CA SER A 188 14.81 27.95 1.29
C SER A 188 14.40 28.83 0.13
N SER A 189 14.23 30.13 0.42
CA SER A 189 13.80 31.17 -0.50
C SER A 189 14.66 31.24 -1.75
#